data_AF-A0A4W6C0B0-F1
#
_entry.id   AF-A0A4W6C0B0-F1
#
_cell.length_a   1.000
_cell.length_b   1.000
_cell.length_c   1.000
_cell.angle_alpha   90.00
_cell.angle_beta   90.00
_cell.angle_gamma   90.00
#
_symmetry.space_group_name_H-M   'P 1'
#
loop_
_entity.id
_entity.type
_entity.pdbx_description
1 polymer ?
#
loop_
_entity_poly.entity_id
_entity_poly.type
_entity_poly.pdbx_seq_one_letter_code
_entity_poly.pdbx_strand_id
1 'polypeptide(L)'
;MGFLLSKSMDANLKKQQEFMLHNSRLQMERQILMQNQMRERQMAMQIAWSREFLKYFGTFFAVATVGLTVGAVKRKKPALLAPIVPLGFILTYQMDSAYGTLIYRMRGEAESIMASEHDRLDLPLGTPTFDSIEKARRAKSSLASFLEK
;
A
#
# COMPACT_ATOMS: atom_id res chain seq x y z
N MET A 1 -33.21 18.70 -50.92
CA MET A 1 -32.11 19.27 -50.11
C MET A 1 -32.02 18.72 -48.67
N GLY A 2 -33.04 18.02 -48.12
CA GLY A 2 -32.99 17.50 -46.73
C GLY A 2 -32.10 16.26 -46.48
N PHE A 3 -31.80 15.46 -47.51
CA PHE A 3 -30.99 14.25 -47.38
C PHE A 3 -29.49 14.51 -47.13
N LEU A 4 -28.98 15.68 -47.54
CA LEU A 4 -27.59 16.08 -47.29
C LEU A 4 -27.39 16.61 -45.86
N LEU A 5 -28.45 17.19 -45.27
CA LEU A 5 -28.48 17.70 -43.90
C LEU A 5 -28.59 16.57 -42.85
N SER A 6 -29.38 15.53 -43.12
CA SER A 6 -29.44 14.37 -42.22
C SER A 6 -28.14 13.56 -42.22
N LYS A 7 -27.51 13.37 -43.39
CA LYS A 7 -26.20 12.70 -43.49
C LYS A 7 -25.08 13.45 -42.76
N SER A 8 -25.08 14.78 -42.78
CA SER A 8 -24.08 15.58 -42.06
C SER A 8 -24.32 15.61 -40.54
N MET A 9 -25.59 15.59 -40.11
CA MET A 9 -25.95 15.43 -38.69
C MET A 9 -25.58 14.04 -38.14
N ASP A 10 -25.86 12.96 -38.87
CA ASP A 10 -25.48 11.60 -38.47
C ASP A 10 -23.96 11.41 -38.42
N ALA A 11 -23.23 12.01 -39.38
CA ALA A 11 -21.77 12.02 -39.36
C ALA A 11 -21.21 12.81 -38.16
N ASN A 12 -21.83 13.94 -37.79
CA ASN A 12 -21.45 14.70 -36.60
C ASN A 12 -21.77 13.96 -35.29
N LEU A 13 -22.92 13.28 -35.20
CA LEU A 13 -23.28 12.46 -34.04
C LEU A 13 -22.32 11.27 -33.87
N LYS A 14 -21.96 10.58 -34.96
CA LYS A 14 -20.94 9.52 -34.93
C LYS A 14 -19.58 10.06 -34.50
N LYS A 15 -19.15 11.20 -35.05
CA LYS A 15 -17.89 11.85 -34.66
C LYS A 15 -17.90 12.32 -33.20
N GLN A 16 -19.04 12.77 -32.69
CA GLN A 16 -19.23 13.12 -31.28
C GLN A 16 -19.18 11.88 -30.38
N GLN A 17 -19.82 10.77 -30.77
CA GLN A 17 -19.73 9.50 -30.06
C GLN A 17 -18.30 8.94 -30.05
N GLU A 18 -17.60 8.98 -31.18
CA GLU A 18 -16.19 8.60 -31.29
C GLU A 18 -15.30 9.47 -30.40
N PHE A 19 -15.54 10.79 -30.38
CA PHE A 19 -14.82 11.70 -29.49
C PHE A 19 -15.12 11.43 -28.01
N MET A 20 -16.38 11.15 -27.65
CA MET A 20 -16.75 10.76 -26.28
C MET A 20 -16.09 9.45 -25.86
N LEU A 21 -16.12 8.42 -26.72
CA LEU A 21 -15.45 7.14 -26.47
C LEU A 21 -13.94 7.30 -26.33
N HIS A 22 -13.32 8.13 -27.18
CA HIS A 22 -11.89 8.41 -27.10
C HIS A 22 -11.55 9.18 -25.81
N ASN A 23 -12.40 10.12 -25.38
CA ASN A 23 -12.20 10.85 -24.13
C ASN A 23 -12.35 9.93 -22.91
N SER A 24 -13.35 9.05 -22.90
CA SER A 24 -13.53 8.03 -21.85
C SER A 24 -12.33 7.08 -21.77
N ARG A 25 -11.79 6.63 -22.92
CA ARG A 25 -10.55 5.81 -22.95
C ARG A 25 -9.37 6.57 -22.37
N LEU A 26 -9.15 7.82 -22.78
CA LEU A 26 -8.08 8.67 -22.26
C LEU A 26 -8.21 8.91 -20.75
N GLN A 27 -9.44 9.09 -20.23
CA GLN A 27 -9.66 9.23 -18.80
C GLN A 27 -9.31 7.94 -18.04
N MET A 28 -9.68 6.77 -18.56
CA MET A 28 -9.33 5.49 -17.96
C MET A 28 -7.81 5.22 -17.99
N GLU A 29 -7.14 5.50 -19.11
CA GLU A 29 -5.69 5.37 -19.23
C GLU A 29 -4.96 6.25 -18.20
N ARG A 30 -5.42 7.50 -18.02
CA ARG A 30 -4.88 8.41 -17.01
C ARG A 30 -5.12 7.91 -15.59
N GLN A 31 -6.28 7.32 -15.30
CA GLN A 31 -6.57 6.74 -13.99
C GLN A 31 -5.66 5.54 -13.68
N ILE A 32 -5.47 4.63 -14.64
CA ILE A 32 -4.58 3.48 -14.49
C ILE A 32 -3.14 3.95 -14.27
N LEU A 33 -2.68 4.92 -15.07
CA LEU A 33 -1.34 5.47 -14.95
C LEU A 33 -1.15 6.16 -13.59
N MET A 34 -2.14 6.91 -13.11
CA MET A 34 -2.12 7.50 -11.77
C MET A 34 -2.04 6.44 -10.68
N GLN A 35 -2.82 5.36 -10.76
CA GLN A 35 -2.78 4.26 -9.80
C GLN A 35 -1.40 3.57 -9.79
N ASN A 36 -0.84 3.29 -10.96
CA ASN A 36 0.49 2.69 -11.09
C ASN A 36 1.57 3.60 -10.50
N GLN A 37 1.54 4.90 -10.81
CA GLN A 37 2.50 5.85 -10.24
C GLN A 37 2.37 5.98 -8.72
N MET A 38 1.15 5.97 -8.18
CA MET A 38 0.94 5.98 -6.74
C MET A 38 1.47 4.72 -6.07
N ARG A 39 1.23 3.55 -6.69
CA ARG A 39 1.77 2.25 -6.22
C ARG A 39 3.30 2.24 -6.24
N GLU A 40 3.91 2.69 -7.34
CA GLU A 40 5.37 2.80 -7.48
C GLU A 40 5.96 3.75 -6.44
N ARG A 41 5.34 4.92 -6.23
CA ARG A 41 5.77 5.89 -5.22
C ARG A 41 5.64 5.34 -3.80
N GLN A 42 4.57 4.63 -3.48
CA GLN A 42 4.40 4.00 -2.18
C GLN A 42 5.47 2.92 -1.93
N MET A 43 5.76 2.08 -2.93
CA MET A 43 6.81 1.08 -2.83
C MET A 43 8.20 1.72 -2.69
N ALA A 44 8.48 2.77 -3.48
CA ALA A 44 9.72 3.52 -3.38
C ALA A 44 9.90 4.18 -1.99
N MET A 45 8.83 4.75 -1.43
CA MET A 45 8.83 5.31 -0.08
C MET A 45 9.07 4.23 0.99
N GLN A 46 8.49 3.04 0.85
CA GLN A 46 8.73 1.93 1.77
C GLN A 46 10.20 1.49 1.78
N ILE A 47 10.81 1.37 0.60
CA ILE A 47 12.24 1.04 0.46
C ILE A 47 13.11 2.17 1.03
N ALA A 48 12.80 3.42 0.70
CA ALA A 48 13.53 4.58 1.21
C ALA A 48 13.46 4.66 2.75
N TRP A 49 12.28 4.45 3.31
CA TRP A 49 12.09 4.39 4.76
C TRP A 49 12.91 3.27 5.39
N SER A 50 12.91 2.07 4.78
CA SER A 50 13.68 0.94 5.27
C SER A 50 15.19 1.23 5.29
N ARG A 51 15.71 1.86 4.22
CA ARG A 51 17.11 2.29 4.12
C ARG A 51 17.47 3.36 5.14
N GLU A 52 16.57 4.31 5.37
CA GLU A 52 16.82 5.39 6.32
C GLU A 52 16.80 4.87 7.76
N PHE A 53 15.83 4.02 8.11
CA PHE A 53 15.77 3.35 9.41
C PHE A 53 17.05 2.54 9.70
N LEU A 54 17.56 1.82 8.69
CA LEU A 54 18.79 1.05 8.83
C LEU A 54 20.00 1.92 9.22
N LYS A 55 20.11 3.15 8.69
CA LYS A 55 21.21 4.06 9.05
C LYS A 55 21.18 4.44 10.53
N TYR A 56 20.02 4.87 11.04
CA TYR A 56 19.88 5.28 12.45
C TYR A 56 19.91 4.09 13.40
N PHE A 57 19.26 2.98 13.03
CA PHE A 57 19.27 1.76 13.84
C PHE A 57 20.66 1.12 13.87
N GLY A 58 21.39 1.15 12.75
CA GLY A 58 22.77 0.65 12.66
C GLY A 58 23.73 1.43 13.55
N THR A 59 23.65 2.76 13.58
CA THR A 59 24.47 3.57 14.49
C THR A 59 24.11 3.35 15.95
N PHE A 60 22.80 3.29 16.26
CA PHE A 60 22.32 2.94 17.60
C PHE A 60 22.83 1.56 18.03
N PHE A 61 22.70 0.55 17.17
CA PHE A 61 23.14 -0.81 17.44
C PHE A 61 24.65 -0.87 17.68
N ALA A 62 25.45 -0.13 16.92
CA ALA A 62 26.89 -0.05 17.11
C ALA A 62 27.25 0.52 18.49
N VAL A 63 26.65 1.67 18.87
CA VAL A 63 26.88 2.30 20.18
C VAL A 63 26.40 1.39 21.32
N ALA A 64 25.22 0.79 21.19
CA ALA A 64 24.68 -0.14 22.17
C ALA A 64 25.56 -1.38 22.34
N THR A 65 26.02 -1.97 21.24
CA THR A 65 26.89 -3.15 21.25
C THR A 65 28.22 -2.85 21.94
N VAL A 66 28.85 -1.72 21.63
CA VAL A 66 30.08 -1.28 22.30
C VAL A 66 29.84 -1.04 23.80
N GLY A 67 28.80 -0.30 24.15
CA GLY A 67 28.45 0.01 25.54
C GLY A 67 28.15 -1.24 26.38
N LEU A 68 27.37 -2.18 25.83
CA LEU A 68 27.05 -3.45 26.47
C LEU A 68 28.28 -4.36 26.58
N THR A 69 29.16 -4.36 25.58
CA THR A 69 30.40 -5.15 25.61
C THR A 69 31.36 -4.65 26.69
N VAL A 70 31.59 -3.34 26.76
CA VAL A 70 32.40 -2.73 27.82
C VAL A 70 31.78 -3.01 29.20
N GLY A 71 30.46 -2.89 29.33
CA GLY A 71 29.73 -3.21 30.56
C GLY A 71 29.86 -4.67 30.97
N ALA A 72 29.74 -5.60 30.03
CA ALA A 72 29.86 -7.04 30.26
C ALA A 72 31.26 -7.43 30.74
N VAL A 73 32.31 -6.87 30.12
CA VAL A 73 33.70 -7.11 30.50
C VAL A 73 34.01 -6.52 31.87
N LYS A 74 33.65 -5.24 32.11
CA LYS A 74 33.95 -4.55 33.38
C LYS A 74 33.23 -5.17 34.57
N ARG A 75 31.99 -5.63 34.39
CA ARG A 75 31.18 -6.26 35.44
C ARG A 75 31.33 -7.78 35.50
N LYS A 76 32.12 -8.39 34.60
CA LYS A 76 32.25 -9.85 34.41
C LYS A 76 30.90 -10.58 34.32
N LYS A 77 29.91 -9.93 33.71
CA LYS A 77 28.53 -10.44 33.55
C LYS A 77 28.19 -10.58 32.08
N PRO A 78 28.39 -11.76 31.47
CA PRO A 78 28.13 -11.97 30.04
C PRO A 78 26.65 -11.81 29.68
N ALA A 79 25.74 -11.95 30.64
CA ALA A 79 24.30 -11.73 30.45
C ALA A 79 23.95 -10.31 29.95
N LEU A 80 24.82 -9.32 30.13
CA LEU A 80 24.65 -7.97 29.57
C LEU A 80 24.67 -7.96 28.03
N LEU A 81 25.20 -9.00 27.38
CA LEU A 81 25.18 -9.15 25.92
C LEU A 81 23.87 -9.75 25.40
N ALA A 82 23.01 -10.27 26.27
CA ALA A 82 21.72 -10.85 25.88
C ALA A 82 20.86 -9.96 24.95
N PRO A 83 20.81 -8.62 25.09
CA PRO A 83 20.02 -7.77 24.20
C PRO A 83 20.59 -7.66 22.78
N ILE A 84 21.87 -7.97 22.58
CA ILE A 84 22.54 -7.85 21.27
C ILE A 84 21.97 -8.88 20.29
N VAL A 85 21.58 -10.07 20.76
CA VAL A 85 21.03 -11.13 19.91
C VAL A 85 19.70 -10.71 19.24
N PRO A 86 18.65 -10.31 19.98
CA PRO A 86 17.40 -9.87 19.35
C PRO A 86 17.59 -8.59 18.53
N LEU A 87 18.44 -7.64 18.98
CA LEU A 87 18.72 -6.42 18.21
C LEU A 87 19.46 -6.73 16.88
N GLY A 88 20.40 -7.67 16.90
CA GLY A 88 21.11 -8.12 15.71
C GLY A 88 20.18 -8.80 14.71
N PHE A 89 19.22 -9.59 15.19
CA PHE A 89 18.20 -10.18 14.34
C PHE A 89 17.39 -9.12 13.59
N ILE A 90 16.92 -8.08 14.30
CA ILE A 90 16.22 -6.94 13.70
C ILE A 90 17.10 -6.23 12.66
N LEU A 91 18.38 -6.03 12.96
CA LEU A 91 19.32 -5.40 12.02
C LEU A 91 19.44 -6.22 10.73
N THR A 92 19.63 -7.54 10.83
CA THR A 92 19.75 -8.41 9.65
C THR A 92 18.47 -8.47 8.83
N TYR A 93 17.30 -8.50 9.48
CA TYR A 93 16.01 -8.41 8.81
C TYR A 93 15.85 -7.08 8.05
N GLN A 94 16.24 -5.99 8.68
CA GLN A 94 16.17 -4.67 8.06
C GLN A 94 17.15 -4.54 6.87
N MET A 95 18.35 -5.11 6.98
CA MET A 95 19.32 -5.16 5.89
C MET A 95 18.74 -5.88 4.65
N ASP A 96 18.13 -7.04 4.85
CA ASP A 96 17.50 -7.81 3.77
C ASP A 96 16.24 -7.10 3.22
N SER A 97 15.52 -6.35 4.06
CA SER A 97 14.38 -5.53 3.63
C SER A 97 14.81 -4.32 2.78
N ALA A 98 15.94 -3.69 3.11
CA ALA A 98 16.41 -2.45 2.47
C ALA A 98 17.16 -2.69 1.15
N TYR A 99 17.92 -3.80 1.08
CA TYR A 99 18.83 -4.10 -0.04
C TYR A 99 18.71 -5.52 -0.58
N GLY A 100 18.11 -6.43 0.19
CA GLY A 100 18.08 -7.85 -0.14
C GLY A 100 16.85 -8.25 -0.95
N THR A 101 16.50 -9.53 -0.82
CA THR A 101 15.51 -10.18 -1.70
C THR A 101 14.13 -10.28 -1.05
N LEU A 102 13.98 -9.84 0.20
CA LEU A 102 12.73 -9.98 0.97
C LEU A 102 11.51 -9.45 0.20
N ILE A 103 11.62 -8.29 -0.43
CA ILE A 103 10.51 -7.69 -1.18
C ILE A 103 10.10 -8.56 -2.38
N TYR A 104 11.05 -9.17 -3.08
CA TYR A 104 10.76 -10.07 -4.19
C TYR A 104 10.12 -11.37 -3.72
N ARG A 105 10.59 -11.92 -2.59
CA ARG A 105 10.01 -13.13 -1.99
C ARG A 105 8.59 -12.89 -1.50
N MET A 106 8.36 -11.81 -0.76
CA MET A 106 7.02 -11.40 -0.34
C MET A 106 6.08 -11.17 -1.51
N ARG A 107 6.58 -10.60 -2.62
CA ARG A 107 5.79 -10.44 -3.84
C ARG A 107 5.38 -11.79 -4.42
N GLY A 108 6.30 -12.75 -4.50
CA GLY A 108 6.01 -14.11 -4.99
C GLY A 108 4.99 -14.84 -4.11
N GLU A 109 5.12 -14.73 -2.79
CA GLU A 109 4.14 -15.28 -1.86
C GLU A 109 2.77 -14.61 -2.01
N ALA A 110 2.72 -13.28 -2.17
CA ALA A 110 1.48 -12.55 -2.41
C ALA A 110 0.80 -12.98 -3.73
N GLU A 111 1.58 -13.18 -4.80
CA GLU A 111 1.09 -13.71 -6.08
C GLU A 111 0.52 -15.13 -5.91
N SER A 112 1.19 -15.99 -5.13
CA SER A 112 0.66 -17.31 -4.79
C SER A 112 -0.65 -17.22 -4.03
N ILE A 113 -0.75 -16.41 -2.97
CA ILE A 113 -1.96 -16.27 -2.15
C ILE A 113 -3.14 -15.79 -3.00
N MET A 114 -2.93 -14.81 -3.87
CA MET A 114 -3.98 -14.33 -4.78
C MET A 114 -4.48 -15.42 -5.73
N ALA A 115 -3.61 -16.35 -6.15
CA ALA A 115 -3.93 -17.41 -7.09
C ALA A 115 -4.52 -18.66 -6.42
N SER A 116 -3.99 -19.09 -5.27
CA SER A 116 -4.33 -20.36 -4.62
C SER A 116 -5.23 -20.23 -3.40
N GLU A 117 -5.24 -19.07 -2.75
CA GLU A 117 -5.89 -18.86 -1.44
C GLU A 117 -6.84 -17.65 -1.46
N HIS A 118 -7.63 -17.51 -2.53
CA HIS A 118 -8.57 -16.39 -2.69
C HIS A 118 -9.57 -16.29 -1.53
N ASP A 119 -9.98 -17.42 -0.96
CA ASP A 119 -10.92 -17.52 0.17
C ASP A 119 -10.41 -16.81 1.45
N ARG A 120 -9.08 -16.63 1.60
CA ARG A 120 -8.50 -15.87 2.73
C ARG A 120 -8.51 -14.35 2.53
N LEU A 121 -8.77 -13.90 1.30
CA LEU A 121 -8.81 -12.49 0.94
C LEU A 121 -10.22 -11.89 1.05
N ASP A 122 -11.21 -12.73 1.33
CA ASP A 122 -12.58 -12.29 1.51
C ASP A 122 -12.71 -11.35 2.70
N LEU A 123 -13.38 -10.22 2.46
CA LEU A 123 -13.63 -9.25 3.50
C LEU A 123 -14.59 -9.85 4.54
N PRO A 124 -14.34 -9.66 5.85
CA PRO A 124 -15.33 -10.01 6.86
C PRO A 124 -16.61 -9.20 6.58
N LEU A 125 -17.74 -9.90 6.44
CA LEU A 125 -19.06 -9.38 6.03
C LEU A 125 -19.26 -9.16 4.51
N GLY A 126 -18.31 -9.61 3.67
CA GLY A 126 -18.39 -9.53 2.22
C GLY A 126 -18.22 -8.10 1.68
N THR A 127 -18.46 -7.92 0.39
CA THR A 127 -18.39 -6.58 -0.22
C THR A 127 -19.53 -5.70 0.29
N PRO A 128 -19.24 -4.47 0.77
CA PRO A 128 -20.28 -3.56 1.23
C PRO A 128 -21.27 -3.29 0.08
N THR A 129 -22.50 -3.74 0.28
CA THR A 129 -23.60 -3.55 -0.65
C THR A 129 -24.22 -2.18 -0.44
N PHE A 130 -24.95 -1.68 -1.44
CA PHE A 130 -25.67 -0.40 -1.34
C PHE A 130 -26.50 -0.32 -0.05
N ASP A 131 -27.17 -1.41 0.30
CA ASP A 131 -28.03 -1.53 1.48
C ASP A 131 -27.24 -1.42 2.81
N SER A 132 -26.02 -1.95 2.88
CA SER A 132 -25.16 -1.82 4.07
C SER A 132 -24.64 -0.38 4.22
N ILE A 133 -24.35 0.30 3.12
CA ILE A 133 -23.92 1.70 3.10
C ILE A 133 -25.09 2.62 3.52
N GLU A 134 -26.30 2.35 3.02
CA GLU A 134 -27.48 3.14 3.35
C GLU A 134 -27.90 2.96 4.82
N LYS A 135 -27.86 1.74 5.34
CA LYS A 135 -28.06 1.46 6.78
C LYS A 135 -27.04 2.19 7.65
N ALA A 136 -25.75 2.17 7.29
CA ALA A 136 -24.72 2.91 8.02
C ALA A 136 -24.92 4.43 7.99
N ARG A 137 -25.40 4.97 6.86
CA ARG A 137 -25.73 6.40 6.72
C ARG A 137 -26.93 6.80 7.59
N ARG A 138 -28.00 6.00 7.59
CA ARG A 138 -29.19 6.24 8.45
C ARG A 138 -28.85 6.16 9.94
N ALA A 139 -28.03 5.18 10.34
CA ALA A 139 -27.56 5.04 11.72
C ALA A 139 -26.72 6.25 12.19
N LYS A 140 -25.83 6.78 11.33
CA LYS A 140 -25.10 8.02 11.64
C LYS A 140 -26.03 9.23 11.76
N SER A 141 -27.03 9.33 10.89
CA SER A 141 -28.03 10.40 10.95
C SER A 141 -28.90 10.35 12.20
N SER A 142 -29.30 9.14 12.64
CA SER A 142 -30.12 9.00 13.85
C SER A 142 -29.32 9.29 15.12
N LEU A 143 -28.05 8.90 15.17
CA LEU A 143 -27.17 9.15 16.31
C LEU A 143 -26.86 10.65 16.46
N ALA A 144 -26.64 11.36 15.34
CA ALA A 144 -26.51 12.82 15.34
C ALA A 144 -27.77 13.51 15.88
N SER A 145 -28.97 13.06 15.48
CA SER A 145 -30.23 13.62 15.98
C SER A 145 -30.52 13.32 17.47
N PHE A 146 -29.89 12.28 18.03
CA PHE A 146 -30.05 11.92 19.44
C PHE A 146 -29.09 12.70 20.36
N LEU A 147 -27.94 13.13 19.84
CA LEU A 147 -26.95 13.96 20.56
C LEU A 147 -27.30 15.46 20.58
N GLU A 148 -28.20 15.91 19.71
CA GLU A 148 -28.72 17.30 19.67
C GLU A 148 -29.97 17.53 20.56
N LYS A 149 -30.36 16.55 21.39
CA LYS A 149 -31.45 16.65 22.38
C LYS A 149 -30.92 16.63 23.80
#